data_AF-A0A383E685-F1
#
_entry.id   AF-A0A383E685-F1
#
_cell.length_a   1.000
_cell.length_b   1.000
_cell.length_c   1.000
_cell.angle_alpha   90.00
_cell.angle_beta   90.00
_cell.angle_gamma   90.00
#
_symmetry.space_group_name_H-M   'P 1'
#
loop_
_entity.id
_entity.type
_entity.pdbx_description
1 polymer ?
#
loop_
_entity_poly.entity_id
_entity_poly.type
_entity_poly.pdbx_seq_one_letter_code
_entity_poly.pdbx_strand_id
1 'polypeptide(L)'
;MIFSNFIHKETFRYACYKYEIDFYSLRPNCVAFEEHETSGITFKVHTDDNGYRYLGKKRDKTAKNTVIFLGDSQTYAVGLEYKSSFVGKIEKNFKNYKVLNLAVPSYSPTIYNYQLKKIIKSKNKPNKIFLILDIGDIAQASFRWETKKNLRP
;
A
#
# COMPACT_ATOMS: atom_id res chain seq x y z
N MET A 1 -0.50 25.51 -33.21
CA MET A 1 -0.76 24.16 -32.67
C MET A 1 -1.60 24.33 -31.41
N ILE A 2 -2.91 24.04 -31.48
CA ILE A 2 -3.83 24.17 -30.35
C ILE A 2 -3.95 22.79 -29.72
N PHE A 3 -3.36 22.57 -28.54
CA PHE A 3 -3.57 21.34 -27.77
C PHE A 3 -4.88 21.46 -26.98
N SER A 4 -5.87 20.70 -27.42
CA SER A 4 -7.18 20.56 -26.79
C SER A 4 -7.08 19.77 -25.48
N ASN A 5 -7.54 20.35 -24.38
CA ASN A 5 -7.55 19.78 -23.02
C ASN A 5 -8.68 18.76 -22.77
N PHE A 6 -9.22 18.10 -23.81
CA PHE A 6 -10.45 17.31 -23.68
C PHE A 6 -10.28 15.80 -23.51
N ILE A 7 -9.07 15.23 -23.47
CA ILE A 7 -8.89 13.76 -23.39
C ILE A 7 -7.70 13.35 -22.50
N HIS A 8 -7.70 13.73 -21.21
CA HIS A 8 -7.30 12.87 -20.07
C HIS A 8 -7.35 13.67 -18.75
N LYS A 9 -8.31 13.36 -17.87
CA LYS A 9 -8.36 13.86 -16.48
C LYS A 9 -7.64 12.92 -15.51
N GLU A 10 -6.42 12.47 -15.82
CA GLU A 10 -5.59 11.88 -14.76
C GLU A 10 -4.84 13.02 -14.05
N THR A 11 -5.29 13.38 -12.84
CA THR A 11 -4.53 14.29 -11.98
C THR A 11 -3.30 13.55 -11.45
N PHE A 12 -2.17 13.67 -12.14
CA PHE A 12 -0.91 13.09 -11.71
C PHE A 12 -0.36 13.80 -10.47
N ARG A 13 0.16 13.04 -9.52
CA ARG A 13 0.80 13.57 -8.28
C ARG A 13 2.22 13.04 -8.15
N TYR A 14 3.05 13.77 -7.41
CA TYR A 14 4.41 13.35 -7.06
C TYR A 14 4.44 12.16 -6.10
N ALA A 15 3.40 11.98 -5.27
CA ALA A 15 3.30 10.84 -4.37
C ALA A 15 1.85 10.58 -3.93
N CYS A 16 1.56 9.34 -3.56
CA CYS A 16 0.23 8.97 -3.06
C CYS A 16 0.06 9.13 -1.54
N TYR A 17 1.06 9.62 -0.81
CA TYR A 17 0.96 9.81 0.64
C TYR A 17 -0.10 10.83 1.08
N LYS A 18 -0.77 10.51 2.18
CA LYS A 18 -1.62 11.35 3.00
C LYS A 18 -1.00 11.39 4.40
N TYR A 19 -0.51 12.57 4.79
CA TYR A 19 0.07 12.79 6.10
C TYR A 19 -0.99 13.34 7.07
N GLU A 20 -0.97 12.81 8.29
CA GLU A 20 -1.71 13.24 9.48
C GLU A 20 -0.66 13.52 10.58
N ILE A 21 -1.07 14.14 11.70
CA ILE A 21 -0.12 14.63 12.74
C ILE A 21 0.81 13.52 13.24
N ASP A 22 0.29 12.32 13.49
CA ASP A 22 1.07 11.19 14.05
C ASP A 22 1.01 9.95 13.14
N PHE A 23 0.55 10.09 11.89
CA PHE A 23 0.31 8.95 11.01
C PHE A 23 0.39 9.33 9.54
N TYR A 24 0.64 8.36 8.67
CA TYR A 24 0.48 8.56 7.24
C TYR A 24 -0.04 7.28 6.60
N SER A 25 -0.75 7.45 5.50
CA SER A 25 -1.26 6.37 4.67
C SER A 25 -1.16 6.74 3.20
N LEU A 26 -1.59 5.86 2.30
CA LEU A 26 -1.80 6.25 0.91
C LEU A 26 -3.23 6.79 0.73
N ARG A 27 -3.39 7.72 -0.20
CA ARG A 27 -4.68 8.27 -0.62
C ARG A 27 -5.44 7.22 -1.42
N PRO A 28 -6.76 7.06 -1.22
CA PRO A 28 -7.59 6.28 -2.11
C PRO A 28 -7.58 6.80 -3.56
N ASN A 29 -7.69 5.90 -4.53
CA ASN A 29 -7.85 6.21 -5.96
C ASN A 29 -6.78 7.18 -6.51
N CYS A 30 -5.56 7.08 -6.01
CA CYS A 30 -4.42 7.90 -6.42
C CYS A 30 -3.54 7.19 -7.46
N VAL A 31 -3.06 7.98 -8.41
CA VAL A 31 -2.02 7.61 -9.38
C VAL A 31 -0.87 8.61 -9.24
N ALA A 32 0.34 8.11 -9.04
CA ALA A 32 1.54 8.92 -8.87
C ALA A 32 2.76 8.27 -9.52
N PHE A 33 3.77 9.08 -9.79
CA PHE A 33 5.14 8.62 -10.09
C PHE A 33 6.00 8.95 -8.88
N GLU A 34 6.51 7.91 -8.22
CA GLU A 34 7.40 8.03 -7.08
C GLU A 34 8.82 7.66 -7.50
N GLU A 35 9.81 8.21 -6.81
CA GLU A 35 11.22 7.94 -7.07
C GLU A 35 11.84 7.29 -5.84
N HIS A 36 12.65 6.25 -6.05
CA HIS A 36 13.46 5.68 -4.99
C HIS A 36 14.68 6.57 -4.77
N GLU A 37 14.68 7.32 -3.67
CA GLU A 37 15.67 8.38 -3.36
C GLU A 37 17.12 7.93 -3.57
N THR A 38 17.48 6.72 -3.14
CA THR A 38 18.87 6.26 -3.23
C THR A 38 19.29 5.86 -4.64
N SER A 39 18.39 5.30 -5.45
CA SER A 39 18.75 4.77 -6.78
C SER A 39 18.28 5.64 -7.94
N GLY A 40 17.51 6.70 -7.69
CA GLY A 40 16.89 7.54 -8.71
C GLY A 40 15.86 6.80 -9.60
N ILE A 41 15.45 5.59 -9.21
CA ILE A 41 14.52 4.80 -10.03
C ILE A 41 13.10 5.33 -9.82
N THR A 42 12.50 5.85 -10.87
CA THR A 42 11.09 6.23 -10.89
C THR A 42 10.19 5.02 -11.15
N PHE A 43 9.07 4.93 -10.45
CA PHE A 43 8.09 3.85 -10.59
C PHE A 43 6.66 4.37 -10.43
N LYS A 44 5.72 3.77 -11.15
CA LYS A 44 4.31 4.14 -11.07
C LYS A 44 3.62 3.49 -9.86
N VAL A 45 2.80 4.29 -9.19
CA VAL A 45 2.00 3.88 -8.04
C VAL A 45 0.53 4.04 -8.38
N HIS A 46 -0.22 2.97 -8.18
CA HIS A 46 -1.68 2.93 -8.24
C HIS A 46 -2.21 2.47 -6.90
N THR A 47 -3.20 3.17 -6.38
CA THR A 47 -3.89 2.82 -5.14
C THR A 47 -5.36 2.56 -5.41
N ASP A 48 -5.94 1.61 -4.68
CA ASP A 48 -7.36 1.27 -4.79
C ASP A 48 -8.25 2.23 -3.98
N ASP A 49 -9.54 1.91 -3.89
CA ASP A 49 -10.54 2.67 -3.13
C ASP A 49 -10.30 2.71 -1.61
N ASN A 50 -9.41 1.85 -1.09
CA ASN A 50 -9.01 1.82 0.31
C ASN A 50 -7.62 2.44 0.54
N GLY A 51 -6.94 2.90 -0.52
CA GLY A 51 -5.56 3.38 -0.41
C GLY A 51 -4.52 2.25 -0.34
N TYR A 52 -4.81 1.07 -0.88
CA TYR A 52 -3.84 -0.02 -0.98
C TYR A 52 -3.19 -0.05 -2.35
N ARG A 53 -1.86 -0.19 -2.41
CA ARG A 53 -1.14 -0.31 -3.67
C ARG A 53 -1.57 -1.60 -4.39
N TYR A 54 -1.83 -1.52 -5.69
CA TYR A 54 -2.36 -2.65 -6.47
C TYR A 54 -1.97 -2.57 -7.95
N LEU A 55 -2.40 -3.54 -8.77
CA LEU A 55 -2.06 -3.62 -10.19
C LEU A 55 -2.61 -2.49 -11.08
N GLY A 56 -3.43 -1.56 -10.56
CA GLY A 56 -4.06 -0.52 -11.37
C GLY A 56 -5.18 -1.07 -12.29
N LYS A 57 -5.58 -2.33 -12.12
CA LYS A 57 -6.60 -3.02 -12.91
C LYS A 57 -7.75 -3.46 -12.02
N LYS A 58 -8.99 -3.40 -12.52
CA LYS A 58 -10.15 -3.90 -11.77
C LYS A 58 -9.88 -5.32 -11.27
N ARG A 59 -10.00 -5.52 -9.96
CA ARG A 59 -9.89 -6.83 -9.34
C ARG A 59 -11.06 -7.71 -9.79
N ASP A 60 -10.80 -9.01 -9.85
CA ASP A 60 -11.82 -9.98 -10.20
C ASP A 60 -12.94 -9.97 -9.15
N LYS A 61 -14.18 -9.80 -9.61
CA LYS A 61 -15.36 -9.79 -8.73
C LYS A 61 -15.71 -11.18 -8.21
N THR A 62 -15.19 -12.23 -8.84
CA THR A 62 -15.43 -13.63 -8.46
C THR A 62 -14.50 -14.12 -7.34
N ALA A 63 -13.51 -13.32 -6.95
CA ALA A 63 -12.60 -13.66 -5.86
C ALA A 63 -13.35 -13.86 -4.55
N LYS A 64 -13.34 -15.10 -4.04
CA LYS A 64 -14.06 -15.49 -2.81
C LYS A 64 -13.25 -15.29 -1.54
N ASN A 65 -11.93 -15.26 -1.66
CA ASN A 65 -11.01 -15.22 -0.52
C ASN A 65 -10.18 -13.95 -0.56
N THR A 66 -10.05 -13.27 0.57
CA THR A 66 -9.18 -12.10 0.74
C THR A 66 -7.84 -12.52 1.34
N VAL A 67 -6.76 -12.05 0.75
CA VAL A 67 -5.39 -12.20 1.26
C VAL A 67 -4.83 -10.82 1.49
N ILE A 68 -4.25 -10.61 2.67
CA ILE A 68 -3.57 -9.35 2.98
C ILE A 68 -2.07 -9.57 3.11
N PHE A 69 -1.31 -8.57 2.70
CA PHE A 69 0.12 -8.47 2.92
C PHE A 69 0.40 -7.28 3.83
N LEU A 70 1.03 -7.55 4.96
CA LEU A 70 1.54 -6.56 5.91
C LEU A 70 3.07 -6.54 5.81
N GLY A 71 3.65 -5.36 5.86
CA GLY A 71 5.08 -5.18 5.80
C GLY A 71 5.45 -3.74 5.46
N ASP A 72 6.73 -3.54 5.19
CA ASP A 72 7.31 -2.23 4.94
C ASP A 72 7.60 -2.00 3.44
N SER A 73 8.61 -1.17 3.13
CA SER A 73 9.17 -0.81 1.84
C SER A 73 9.33 -1.97 0.86
N GLN A 74 9.81 -3.12 1.33
CA GLN A 74 9.98 -4.34 0.53
C GLN A 74 8.62 -4.88 0.02
N THR A 75 7.60 -4.86 0.88
CA THR A 75 6.24 -5.33 0.55
C THR A 75 5.50 -4.29 -0.27
N TYR A 76 5.71 -2.99 0.02
CA TYR A 76 5.23 -1.89 -0.83
C TYR A 76 5.84 -1.93 -2.23
N ALA A 77 7.07 -2.45 -2.35
CA ALA A 77 7.91 -2.49 -3.55
C ALA A 77 8.43 -1.11 -3.97
N VAL A 78 9.12 -0.42 -3.06
CA VAL A 78 9.84 0.82 -3.38
C VAL A 78 10.85 0.54 -4.49
N GLY A 79 10.92 1.42 -5.49
CA GLY A 79 11.84 1.30 -6.62
C GLY A 79 11.40 0.30 -7.69
N LEU A 80 10.20 -0.28 -7.60
CA LEU A 80 9.70 -1.25 -8.55
C LEU A 80 8.30 -0.91 -9.05
N GLU A 81 8.05 -1.21 -10.32
CA GLU A 81 6.71 -1.37 -10.84
C GLU A 81 5.97 -2.45 -10.05
N TYR A 82 4.76 -2.17 -9.57
CA TYR A 82 4.06 -3.09 -8.67
C TYR A 82 3.88 -4.49 -9.27
N LYS A 83 3.63 -4.59 -10.58
CA LYS A 83 3.52 -5.88 -11.31
C LYS A 83 4.77 -6.78 -11.21
N SER A 84 5.93 -6.18 -10.92
CA SER A 84 7.22 -6.86 -10.82
C SER A 84 7.55 -7.28 -9.39
N SER A 85 6.85 -6.75 -8.38
CA SER A 85 7.01 -7.12 -6.98
C SER A 85 6.47 -8.52 -6.70
N PHE A 86 6.86 -9.13 -5.58
CA PHE A 86 6.32 -10.42 -5.20
C PHE A 86 4.80 -10.36 -4.94
N VAL A 87 4.31 -9.30 -4.27
CA VAL A 87 2.87 -9.12 -4.03
C VAL A 87 2.11 -8.92 -5.35
N GLY A 88 2.66 -8.13 -6.28
CA GLY A 88 2.03 -7.91 -7.58
C GLY A 88 2.06 -9.15 -8.47
N LYS A 89 3.11 -9.98 -8.40
CA LYS A 89 3.14 -11.31 -9.04
C LYS A 89 2.07 -12.23 -8.47
N ILE A 90 1.85 -12.21 -7.16
CA ILE A 90 0.78 -12.99 -6.51
C ILE A 90 -0.60 -12.48 -6.96
N GLU A 91 -0.86 -11.17 -6.91
CA GLU A 91 -2.11 -10.57 -7.40
C GLU A 91 -2.35 -10.84 -8.90
N LYS A 92 -1.27 -10.92 -9.68
CA LYS A 92 -1.34 -11.24 -11.11
C LYS A 92 -1.72 -12.70 -11.34
N ASN A 93 -1.14 -13.65 -10.61
CA ASN A 93 -1.23 -15.07 -10.91
C ASN A 93 -2.39 -15.78 -10.18
N PHE A 94 -2.83 -15.28 -9.03
CA PHE A 94 -3.83 -15.94 -8.18
C PHE A 94 -5.17 -15.18 -8.18
N LYS A 95 -5.91 -15.26 -9.29
CA LYS A 95 -7.16 -14.49 -9.52
C LYS A 95 -8.33 -14.85 -8.61
N ASN A 96 -8.32 -16.06 -8.06
CA ASN A 96 -9.30 -16.50 -7.06
C ASN A 96 -9.17 -15.79 -5.70
N TYR A 97 -8.09 -15.02 -5.50
CA TYR A 97 -7.87 -14.23 -4.29
C TYR A 97 -7.94 -12.73 -4.56
N LYS A 98 -8.64 -12.03 -3.66
CA LYS A 98 -8.55 -10.58 -3.52
C LYS A 98 -7.28 -10.26 -2.73
N VAL A 99 -6.21 -9.94 -3.44
CA VAL A 99 -4.92 -9.56 -2.85
C VAL A 99 -4.93 -8.08 -2.48
N LEU A 100 -4.62 -7.78 -1.22
CA LEU A 100 -4.56 -6.44 -0.66
C LEU A 100 -3.16 -6.20 -0.08
N ASN A 101 -2.43 -5.25 -0.65
CA ASN A 101 -1.15 -4.82 -0.13
C ASN A 101 -1.34 -3.63 0.84
N LEU A 102 -1.25 -3.91 2.13
CA LEU A 102 -1.41 -2.90 3.18
C LEU A 102 -0.09 -2.21 3.54
N ALA A 103 1.01 -2.62 2.90
CA ALA A 103 2.32 -2.07 3.17
C ALA A 103 2.46 -0.62 2.69
N VAL A 104 3.19 0.16 3.47
CA VAL A 104 3.63 1.51 3.16
C VAL A 104 5.05 1.64 3.70
N PRO A 105 5.97 2.32 3.01
CA PRO A 105 7.34 2.50 3.48
C PRO A 105 7.41 3.14 4.86
N SER A 106 8.41 2.71 5.63
CA SER A 106 8.60 2.94 7.06
C SER A 106 7.45 2.49 8.01
N TYR A 107 6.66 1.50 7.61
CA TYR A 107 5.73 0.82 8.54
C TYR A 107 6.45 -0.23 9.39
N SER A 108 5.93 -0.47 10.60
CA SER A 108 6.51 -1.39 11.59
C SER A 108 5.42 -2.23 12.29
N PRO A 109 5.77 -3.20 13.17
CA PRO A 109 4.81 -4.06 13.88
C PRO A 109 3.67 -3.33 14.59
N THR A 110 3.91 -2.15 15.17
CA THR A 110 2.86 -1.31 15.77
C THR A 110 1.79 -0.95 14.74
N ILE A 111 2.22 -0.58 13.53
CA ILE A 111 1.33 -0.21 12.43
C ILE A 111 0.73 -1.42 11.76
N TYR A 112 1.46 -2.54 11.64
CA TYR A 112 0.90 -3.79 11.16
C TYR A 112 -0.29 -4.24 12.02
N ASN A 113 -0.16 -4.15 13.34
CA ASN A 113 -1.24 -4.46 14.28
C ASN A 113 -2.44 -3.50 14.13
N TYR A 114 -2.18 -2.19 14.00
CA TYR A 114 -3.24 -1.20 13.75
C TYR A 114 -4.01 -1.49 12.47
N GLN A 115 -3.30 -1.74 11.36
CA GLN A 115 -3.92 -2.06 10.07
C GLN A 115 -4.68 -3.38 10.12
N LEU A 116 -4.14 -4.40 10.82
CA LEU A 116 -4.81 -5.68 11.03
C LEU A 116 -6.12 -5.52 11.79
N LYS A 117 -6.12 -4.77 12.91
CA LYS A 117 -7.34 -4.47 13.69
C LYS A 117 -8.41 -3.76 12.86
N LYS A 118 -8.02 -2.85 11.95
CA LYS A 118 -8.94 -2.17 11.04
C LYS A 118 -9.52 -3.13 9.99
N ILE A 119 -8.67 -3.91 9.32
CA ILE A 119 -9.14 -4.73 8.19
C ILE A 119 -9.98 -5.92 8.62
N ILE A 120 -9.73 -6.51 9.80
CA ILE A 120 -10.56 -7.59 10.37
C ILE A 120 -12.00 -7.13 10.62
N LYS A 121 -12.19 -5.85 10.96
CA LYS A 121 -13.52 -5.24 11.19
C LYS A 121 -14.19 -4.72 9.91
N SER A 122 -13.51 -4.80 8.77
CA SER A 122 -14.00 -4.28 7.49
C SER A 122 -14.73 -5.36 6.66
N LYS A 123 -15.41 -4.94 5.59
CA LYS A 123 -15.94 -5.84 4.55
C LYS A 123 -14.85 -6.68 3.84
N ASN A 124 -13.58 -6.34 4.03
CA ASN A 124 -12.42 -7.00 3.44
C ASN A 124 -11.71 -7.91 4.46
N LYS A 125 -12.45 -8.53 5.39
CA LYS A 125 -11.87 -9.43 6.40
C LYS A 125 -10.99 -10.50 5.73
N PRO A 126 -9.71 -10.65 6.15
CA PRO A 126 -8.79 -11.56 5.50
C PRO A 126 -9.09 -13.03 5.83
N ASN A 127 -8.93 -13.91 4.83
CA ASN A 127 -8.87 -15.36 4.99
C ASN A 127 -7.44 -15.84 5.24
N LYS A 128 -6.44 -15.11 4.72
CA LYS A 128 -5.02 -15.37 4.91
C LYS A 128 -4.28 -14.07 5.14
N ILE A 129 -3.30 -14.10 6.01
CA ILE A 129 -2.45 -12.96 6.38
C ILE A 129 -1.01 -13.37 6.10
N PHE A 130 -0.31 -12.58 5.31
CA PHE A 130 1.14 -12.66 5.16
C PHE A 130 1.75 -11.45 5.86
N LEU A 131 2.66 -11.71 6.78
CA LEU A 131 3.42 -10.70 7.50
C LEU A 131 4.89 -10.80 7.09
N ILE A 132 5.41 -9.74 6.51
CA ILE A 132 6.80 -9.64 6.06
C ILE A 132 7.52 -8.74 7.05
N LEU A 133 8.28 -9.37 7.95
CA LEU A 133 9.11 -8.67 8.93
C LEU A 133 10.45 -8.29 8.31
N ASP A 134 10.93 -7.10 8.67
CA ASP A 134 12.24 -6.59 8.28
C ASP A 134 13.06 -6.23 9.53
N ILE A 135 14.39 -6.29 9.44
CA ILE A 135 15.25 -5.90 10.56
C ILE A 135 15.07 -4.41 10.93
N GLY A 136 14.73 -3.58 9.95
CA GLY A 136 14.40 -2.16 10.15
C GLY A 136 13.16 -1.93 11.02
N ASP A 137 12.27 -2.93 11.14
CA ASP A 137 11.05 -2.84 11.94
C ASP A 137 11.33 -2.46 13.40
N ILE A 138 12.43 -2.97 13.98
CA ILE A 138 12.80 -2.71 15.37
C ILE A 138 13.09 -1.23 15.57
N ALA A 139 13.92 -0.66 14.69
CA ALA A 139 14.26 0.76 14.74
C ALA A 139 13.01 1.62 14.49
N GLN A 140 12.21 1.27 13.48
CA GLN A 140 11.01 2.04 13.16
C GLN A 140 9.97 2.00 14.28
N ALA A 141 9.73 0.84 14.88
CA ALA A 141 8.81 0.70 16.01
C ALA A 141 9.27 1.52 17.23
N SER A 142 10.59 1.64 17.43
CA SER A 142 11.16 2.35 18.58
C SER A 142 11.19 3.87 18.38
N PHE A 143 11.49 4.35 17.17
CA PHE A 143 11.76 5.78 16.92
C PHE A 143 10.64 6.52 16.18
N ARG A 144 9.82 5.82 15.39
CA ARG A 144 8.83 6.47 14.51
C ARG A 144 7.40 6.41 15.04
N TRP A 145 7.06 5.34 15.75
CA TRP A 145 5.67 5.03 16.09
C TRP A 145 5.44 5.11 17.60
N GLU A 146 5.20 6.32 18.10
CA GLU A 146 4.79 6.50 19.49
C GLU A 146 3.32 6.17 19.68
N THR A 147 3.03 5.18 20.52
CA THR A 147 1.66 5.00 21.02
C THR A 147 1.44 6.03 22.12
N LYS A 148 0.68 7.10 21.84
CA LYS A 148 0.19 7.99 22.90
C LYS A 148 -0.52 7.12 23.94
N LYS A 149 -0.03 7.14 25.19
CA LYS A 149 -0.51 6.28 26.30
C LYS A 149 -2.04 6.31 26.49
N ASN A 150 -2.73 7.35 26.02
CA ASN A 150 -4.17 7.56 26.15
C ASN A 150 -4.98 7.25 24.87
N LEU A 151 -4.34 6.76 23.81
CA LEU A 151 -4.99 6.28 22.57
C LEU A 151 -4.75 4.77 22.40
N ARG A 152 -4.91 4.03 23.49
CA ARG A 152 -5.04 2.57 23.40
C ARG A 152 -6.42 2.26 22.81
N PRO A 153 -6.52 1.53 21.68
CA PRO A 153 -7.81 1.03 21.19
C PRO A 153 -8.40 -0.02 22.12
#